data_AF-F9DM60-F1
#
_entry.id   AF-F9DM60-F1
#
_cell.length_a   1.000
_cell.length_b   1.000
_cell.length_c   1.000
_cell.angle_alpha   90.00
_cell.angle_beta   90.00
_cell.angle_gamma   90.00
#
_symmetry.space_group_name_H-M   'P 1'
#
loop_
_entity.id
_entity.type
_entity.pdbx_description
1 polymer ?
#
loop_
_entity_poly.entity_id
_entity_poly.type
_entity_poly.pdbx_seq_one_letter_code
_entity_poly.pdbx_strand_id
1 'polypeptide(L)' 'MPEILDAKISKMVETLLLSVLIIAIAMLLLSVRVLLKKGANFQSQHIHDNKYMREKGIHCVIDQDREARASNKAY' A
#
# COMPACT_ATOMS: atom_id res chain seq x y z
N MET A 1 34.38 13.77 25.20
CA MET A 1 33.77 12.47 24.79
C MET A 1 32.29 12.31 25.14
N PRO A 2 31.72 12.79 26.28
CA PRO A 2 30.28 12.64 26.54
C PRO A 2 29.40 13.47 25.59
N GLU A 3 29.80 14.71 25.27
CA GLU A 3 29.00 15.58 24.39
C GLU A 3 28.78 15.04 22.97
N ILE A 4 29.74 14.27 22.45
CA ILE A 4 29.62 13.66 21.11
C ILE A 4 28.60 12.51 21.13
N LEU A 5 28.54 11.75 22.22
CA LEU A 5 27.60 10.66 22.38
C LEU A 5 26.17 11.18 22.55
N ASP A 6 26.00 12.25 23.34
CA ASP A 6 24.70 12.89 23.54
C ASP A 6 24.16 13.54 22.25
N ALA A 7 25.02 14.22 21.48
CA ALA A 7 24.64 14.78 20.18
C ALA A 7 24.24 13.70 19.17
N LYS A 8 24.96 12.57 19.15
CA LYS A 8 24.64 11.43 18.27
C LYS A 8 23.31 10.78 18.65
N ILE A 9 23.07 10.56 19.94
CA ILE A 9 21.81 10.00 20.45
C ILE A 9 20.65 10.96 20.14
N SER A 10 20.82 12.26 20.39
CA SER A 10 19.82 13.27 20.07
C SER A 10 19.43 13.26 18.58
N LYS A 11 20.41 13.17 17.68
CA LYS A 11 20.15 13.05 16.24
C LYS A 11 19.43 11.75 15.85
N MET A 12 19.81 10.62 16.44
CA MET A 12 19.11 9.35 16.20
C MET A 12 17.65 9.43 16.67
N VAL A 13 17.40 9.99 17.86
CA VAL A 13 16.04 10.18 18.38
C VAL A 13 15.23 11.12 17.50
N GLU A 14 15.79 12.24 17.05
CA GLU A 14 15.13 13.17 16.13
C GLU A 14 14.70 12.45 14.83
N THR A 15 15.60 11.67 14.22
CA THR A 15 15.26 10.91 13.01
C THR A 15 14.19 9.84 13.23
N LEU A 16 14.19 9.18 14.39
CA LEU A 16 13.18 8.18 14.76
C LEU A 16 11.81 8.83 14.99
N LEU A 17 11.77 9.99 15.66
CA LEU A 17 10.52 10.72 15.88
C LEU A 17 9.93 11.20 14.56
N LEU A 18 10.75 11.75 13.67
CA LEU A 18 10.31 12.18 12.35
C LEU A 18 9.81 11.02 11.50
N SER A 19 10.50 9.87 11.50
CA SER A 19 10.08 8.71 10.73
C SER A 19 8.75 8.13 11.24
N VAL A 20 8.58 8.00 12.56
CA VAL A 20 7.33 7.55 13.18
C VAL A 20 6.19 8.52 12.88
N LEU A 21 6.44 9.83 12.93
CA LEU A 21 5.44 10.84 12.57
C LEU A 21 4.97 10.69 11.12
N ILE A 22 5.91 10.49 10.18
CA ILE A 22 5.58 10.29 8.76
C ILE A 22 4.75 9.02 8.57
N ILE A 23 5.14 7.91 9.21
CA ILE A 23 4.39 6.64 9.14
C ILE A 23 2.98 6.82 9.71
N ALA A 24 2.83 7.53 10.82
CA ALA A 24 1.52 7.81 11.42
C ALA A 24 0.61 8.61 10.46
N ILE A 25 1.15 9.64 9.81
CA ILE A 25 0.42 10.41 8.79
C ILE A 25 0.03 9.52 7.60
N ALA A 26 0.95 8.69 7.10
CA ALA A 26 0.68 7.78 5.99
C ALA A 26 -0.45 6.77 6.32
N MET A 27 -0.43 6.19 7.52
CA MET A 27 -1.48 5.27 7.98
C MET A 27 -2.83 5.98 8.14
N LEU A 28 -2.84 7.21 8.65
CA LEU A 28 -4.05 8.02 8.77
C LEU A 28 -4.65 8.31 7.39
N LEU A 29 -3.82 8.74 6.42
CA LEU A 29 -4.25 9.01 5.04
C LEU A 29 -4.75 7.74 4.34
N LEU A 30 -4.04 6.61 4.46
CA LEU A 30 -4.43 5.32 3.88
C LEU A 30 -5.78 4.83 4.41
N SER A 31 -6.07 5.13 5.69
CA SER A 31 -7.29 4.69 6.38
C SER A 31 -8.40 5.73 6.44
N VAL A 32 -8.27 6.91 5.80
CA VAL A 32 -9.28 8.00 5.82
C VAL A 32 -10.70 7.48 5.57
N ARG A 33 -10.89 6.61 4.58
CA ARG A 33 -12.22 6.06 4.26
C ARG A 33 -12.77 5.17 5.37
N VAL A 34 -11.92 4.38 6.01
CA VAL A 34 -12.29 3.47 7.11
C VAL A 34 -12.63 4.28 8.37
N LEU A 35 -11.86 5.33 8.65
CA LEU A 35 -12.07 6.20 9.80
C LEU A 35 -13.32 7.08 9.68
N LEU A 36 -13.60 7.61 8.48
CA LEU A 36 -14.70 8.55 8.27
C LEU A 36 -16.05 7.88 7.96
N LYS A 37 -16.07 6.66 7.42
CA LYS A 37 -17.31 5.98 7.00
C LYS A 37 -17.63 4.81 7.91
N LYS A 38 -18.76 4.90 8.63
CA LYS A 38 -19.24 3.83 9.51
C LYS A 38 -19.46 2.53 8.73
N GLY A 39 -18.82 1.45 9.17
CA GLY A 39 -18.88 0.13 8.53
C GLY A 39 -18.02 -0.03 7.27
N ALA A 40 -17.13 0.93 6.97
CA ALA A 40 -16.17 0.77 5.88
C ALA A 40 -15.03 -0.18 6.27
N ASN A 41 -14.56 -0.93 5.28
CA ASN A 41 -13.40 -1.82 5.38
C ASN A 41 -12.37 -1.43 4.32
N PHE A 42 -11.12 -1.82 4.54
CA PHE A 42 -10.12 -1.80 3.48
C PHE A 42 -10.62 -2.62 2.29
N GLN A 43 -10.52 -2.04 1.10
CA GLN A 43 -10.89 -2.74 -0.12
C GLN A 43 -9.85 -3.83 -0.36
N SER A 44 -10.29 -4.98 -0.90
CA SER A 44 -9.36 -6.05 -1.26
C SER A 44 -8.32 -5.54 -2.26
N GLN A 45 -7.05 -5.82 -1.96
CA GLN A 45 -5.93 -5.56 -2.86
C GLN A 45 -5.74 -6.69 -3.89
N HIS A 46 -6.58 -7.73 -3.85
CA HIS A 46 -6.61 -8.74 -4.90
C HIS A 46 -7.35 -8.20 -6.11
N ILE A 47 -6.69 -8.27 -7.27
CA ILE A 47 -7.23 -7.79 -8.55
C ILE A 47 -8.58 -8.43 -8.90
N HIS A 48 -8.77 -9.69 -8.51
CA HIS A 48 -9.99 -10.45 -8.76
C HIS A 48 -11.18 -9.95 -7.91
N ASP A 49 -10.96 -9.37 -6.74
CA ASP A 49 -12.04 -8.89 -5.88
C ASP A 49 -12.49 -7.48 -6.26
N ASN A 50 -11.73 -6.81 -7.13
CA ASN A 50 -12.07 -5.47 -7.59
C ASN A 50 -13.13 -5.52 -8.71
N LYS A 51 -14.37 -5.19 -8.34
CA LYS A 51 -15.52 -5.13 -9.27
C LYS A 51 -15.23 -4.28 -10.52
N TYR A 52 -14.60 -3.13 -10.36
CA TYR A 52 -14.29 -2.23 -11.49
C TYR A 52 -13.28 -2.83 -12.46
N MET A 53 -12.27 -3.56 -11.95
CA MET A 53 -11.29 -4.23 -12.79
C MET A 53 -11.91 -5.41 -13.54
N ARG A 54 -12.78 -6.17 -12.86
CA ARG A 54 -13.57 -7.24 -13.48
C ARG A 54 -14.48 -6.73 -14.60
N GLU A 55 -15.17 -5.60 -14.39
CA GLU A 55 -15.99 -4.96 -15.42
C GLU A 55 -15.18 -4.56 -16.67
N LYS A 56 -13.89 -4.27 -16.51
CA LYS A 56 -12.96 -4.02 -17.62
C LYS A 56 -12.35 -5.30 -18.22
N GLY A 57 -12.74 -6.48 -17.76
CA GLY A 57 -12.14 -7.76 -18.15
C GLY A 57 -10.71 -7.97 -17.62
N ILE A 58 -10.25 -7.11 -16.70
CA ILE A 58 -8.91 -7.21 -16.11
C ILE A 58 -8.96 -8.19 -14.94
N HIS A 59 -8.16 -9.23 -15.01
CA HIS A 59 -8.08 -10.29 -14.01
C HIS A 59 -6.65 -10.82 -13.89
N CYS A 60 -6.43 -11.95 -13.21
CA CYS A 60 -5.08 -12.48 -12.95
C CYS A 60 -4.28 -12.60 -14.25
N VAL A 61 -3.04 -12.11 -14.24
CA VAL A 61 -2.16 -12.12 -15.43
C VAL A 61 -1.95 -13.53 -15.98
N ILE A 62 -1.96 -14.56 -15.13
CA ILE A 62 -1.80 -15.96 -15.53
C ILE A 62 -3.00 -16.42 -16.36
N ASP A 63 -4.20 -16.06 -15.93
CA ASP A 63 -5.44 -16.42 -16.63
C ASP A 63 -5.57 -15.60 -17.92
N GLN A 64 -5.25 -14.30 -17.87
CA GLN A 64 -5.19 -13.44 -19.06
C GLN A 64 -4.22 -13.97 -20.12
N ASP A 65 -3.04 -14.44 -19.69
CA ASP A 65 -2.02 -15.03 -20.54
C ASP A 65 -2.48 -16.40 -21.08
N ARG A 66 -3.15 -17.22 -20.27
CA ARG A 66 -3.80 -18.47 -20.74
C ARG A 66 -4.85 -18.19 -21.81
N GLU A 67 -5.72 -17.21 -21.59
CA GLU A 67 -6.75 -16.78 -22.55
C GLU A 67 -6.13 -16.22 -23.84
N ALA A 68 -5.06 -15.44 -23.73
CA ALA A 68 -4.31 -14.93 -24.87
C ALA A 68 -3.70 -16.07 -25.70
N ARG A 69 -3.09 -17.07 -25.04
CA ARG A 69 -2.57 -18.27 -25.73
C ARG A 69 -3.68 -19.08 -26.38
N ALA A 70 -4.80 -19.29 -25.69
CA ALA A 70 -5.95 -20.03 -26.22
C ALA A 70 -6.58 -19.32 -27.43
N SER A 71 -6.58 -17.98 -27.43
CA SER A 71 -7.11 -17.17 -28.53
C SER A 71 -6.07 -16.83 -29.61
N ASN A 72 -4.85 -17.40 -29.54
CA ASN A 72 -3.74 -17.11 -30.43
C ASN A 72 -3.40 -15.60 -30.54
N LYS A 73 -3.67 -14.88 -29.45
CA LYS A 73 -3.37 -13.45 -29.25
C LYS A 73 -2.19 -13.24 -28.28
N ALA A 74 -1.58 -14.32 -27.81
CA ALA A 74 -0.30 -14.24 -27.11
C ALA A 74 0.75 -13.73 -28.11
N TYR A 75 1.48 -12.69 -27.72
CA TYR A 75 2.60 -12.17 -28.47
C TYR A 75 3.74 -13.19 -28.54
#